data_AF-A0A813H934-F1
#
_entry.id   AF-A0A813H934-F1
#
_cell.length_a   1.000
_cell.length_b   1.000
_cell.length_c   1.000
_cell.angle_alpha   90.00
_cell.angle_beta   90.00
_cell.angle_gamma   90.00
#
_symmetry.space_group_name_H-M   'P 1'
#
loop_
_entity.id
_entity.type
_entity.pdbx_description
1 polymer ?
#
loop_
_entity_poly.entity_id
_entity_poly.type
_entity_poly.pdbx_seq_one_letter_code
_entity_poly.pdbx_strand_id
1 'polypeptide(L)'
;MQQIARSDWFSYITLLVISMNAVYIGVSEDWNKSDTLLESHLVFQLFDHFFCGCFTLELIVRFCAFRHKSDALRDNWFKFDALLVLLSIFDTWLMTAILAITNTQTVALPTVGSALKLLRLLRLSRLVRLVRCLPELLTLINGMREGARAVGSSLLLVAILIYMFGIVMHMFLSSNEALADMFGTLSLCMWTLLLDGALTSETKPTLEALLSEEEHAMVFIFLFFVFLSCLTVMNMLIGVLCEVVSAVKQLEEQTAAHELVKGTVLVLLKQLDVDESGDISKEEMANVMEHEQARACLQDLNVDVEHLMDLLDMHYEDESVLSMLFLLELILACRGDQPSATKHVIAESMFLRWDLKETMHELEKRLDKKFQAIMPHAFAKDSLSSFQNNSNNDSIATAAPPSKSRASSRASSRKG
;
A
#
# COMPACT_ATOMS: atom_id res chain seq x y z
N MET A 1 -23.92 11.05 2.13
CA MET A 1 -22.93 11.03 1.03
C MET A 1 -21.62 10.35 1.46
N GLN A 2 -20.92 10.80 2.51
CA GLN A 2 -19.69 10.15 3.00
C GLN A 2 -19.84 8.68 3.43
N GLN A 3 -20.99 8.29 4.01
CA GLN A 3 -21.27 6.89 4.37
C GLN A 3 -21.55 5.99 3.15
N ILE A 4 -22.07 6.54 2.05
CA ILE A 4 -22.38 5.77 0.83
C ILE A 4 -21.10 5.45 0.05
N ALA A 5 -20.20 6.43 -0.07
CA ALA A 5 -18.91 6.26 -0.73
C ALA A 5 -17.94 5.32 0.02
N ARG A 6 -18.15 5.10 1.32
CA ARG A 6 -17.37 4.16 2.15
C ARG A 6 -18.00 2.77 2.28
N SER A 7 -19.18 2.55 1.72
CA SER A 7 -19.84 1.25 1.83
C SER A 7 -19.20 0.23 0.89
N ASP A 8 -18.91 -0.97 1.40
CA ASP A 8 -18.33 -2.06 0.60
C ASP A 8 -19.23 -2.42 -0.60
N TRP A 9 -20.54 -2.24 -0.45
CA TRP A 9 -21.51 -2.41 -1.53
C TRP A 9 -21.27 -1.49 -2.74
N PHE A 10 -20.90 -0.23 -2.50
CA PHE A 10 -20.54 0.69 -3.58
C PHE A 10 -19.28 0.20 -4.31
N SER A 11 -18.28 -0.29 -3.58
CA SER A 11 -17.06 -0.87 -4.15
C SER A 11 -17.32 -2.14 -4.98
N TYR A 12 -18.23 -3.02 -4.53
CA TYR A 12 -18.61 -4.21 -5.31
C TYR A 12 -19.34 -3.85 -6.61
N ILE A 13 -20.18 -2.82 -6.60
CA ILE A 13 -20.89 -2.36 -7.80
C ILE A 13 -19.95 -1.72 -8.80
N THR A 14 -19.02 -0.87 -8.36
CA THR A 14 -18.04 -0.26 -9.26
C THR A 14 -17.15 -1.34 -9.88
N LEU A 15 -16.73 -2.35 -9.10
CA LEU A 15 -15.99 -3.50 -9.60
C LEU A 15 -16.77 -4.30 -10.65
N LEU A 16 -18.07 -4.54 -10.42
CA LEU A 16 -18.95 -5.22 -11.38
C LEU A 16 -19.04 -4.43 -12.69
N VAL A 17 -19.24 -3.11 -12.61
CA VAL A 17 -19.35 -2.23 -13.78
C VAL A 17 -18.05 -2.20 -14.58
N ILE A 18 -16.89 -2.13 -13.90
CA ILE A 18 -15.57 -2.19 -14.56
C ILE A 18 -15.36 -3.55 -15.24
N SER A 19 -15.73 -4.64 -14.58
CA SER A 19 -15.60 -6.00 -15.12
C SER A 19 -16.49 -6.21 -16.36
N MET A 20 -17.75 -5.76 -16.29
CA MET A 20 -18.66 -5.79 -17.43
C MET A 20 -18.15 -4.92 -18.59
N ASN A 21 -17.55 -3.76 -18.29
CA ASN A 21 -16.96 -2.91 -19.32
C ASN A 21 -15.76 -3.57 -20.00
N ALA A 22 -14.92 -4.30 -19.26
CA ALA A 22 -13.80 -5.03 -19.84
C ALA A 22 -14.25 -6.15 -20.79
N VAL A 23 -15.26 -6.94 -20.39
CA VAL A 23 -15.86 -7.97 -21.26
C VAL A 23 -16.51 -7.34 -22.49
N TYR A 24 -17.24 -6.23 -22.32
CA TYR A 24 -17.83 -5.48 -23.42
C TYR A 24 -16.78 -5.02 -24.44
N ILE A 25 -15.62 -4.52 -23.98
CA ILE A 25 -14.53 -4.10 -24.88
C ILE A 25 -14.09 -5.27 -25.77
N GLY A 26 -13.87 -6.45 -25.19
CA GLY A 26 -13.52 -7.66 -25.94
C GLY A 26 -14.59 -8.08 -26.97
N VAL A 27 -15.85 -8.14 -26.56
CA VAL A 27 -16.97 -8.50 -27.45
C VAL A 27 -17.16 -7.47 -28.57
N SER A 28 -16.97 -6.19 -28.25
CA SER A 28 -17.08 -5.12 -29.23
C SER A 28 -15.97 -5.21 -30.28
N GLU A 29 -14.75 -5.59 -29.93
CA GLU A 29 -13.67 -5.72 -30.92
C GLU A 29 -13.93 -6.89 -31.89
N ASP A 30 -14.47 -8.02 -31.41
CA ASP A 30 -14.76 -9.19 -32.26
C ASP A 30 -15.97 -8.99 -33.18
N TRP A 31 -17.03 -8.35 -32.69
CA TRP A 31 -18.33 -8.28 -33.38
C TRP A 31 -18.64 -6.93 -34.03
N ASN A 32 -17.89 -5.87 -33.73
CA ASN A 32 -18.07 -4.55 -34.32
C ASN A 32 -17.06 -4.30 -35.44
N LYS A 33 -17.33 -4.82 -36.65
CA LYS A 33 -16.46 -4.64 -37.84
C LYS A 33 -16.57 -3.27 -38.52
N SER A 34 -17.30 -2.33 -37.93
CA SER A 34 -17.54 -1.00 -38.52
C SER A 34 -16.40 -0.03 -38.17
N ASP A 35 -15.80 0.58 -39.18
CA ASP A 35 -14.70 1.54 -39.04
C ASP A 35 -15.12 2.90 -38.43
N THR A 36 -16.41 3.13 -38.18
CA THR A 36 -16.96 4.43 -37.75
C THR A 36 -17.95 4.27 -36.59
N LEU A 37 -17.82 5.09 -35.53
CA LEU A 37 -18.71 5.07 -34.35
C LEU A 37 -20.21 5.21 -34.68
N LEU A 38 -20.55 5.89 -35.79
CA LEU A 38 -21.93 6.06 -36.28
C LEU A 38 -22.44 4.91 -37.16
N GLU A 39 -21.56 4.03 -37.65
CA GLU A 39 -21.92 2.82 -38.41
C GLU A 39 -21.92 1.58 -37.53
N SER A 40 -21.52 1.71 -36.26
CA SER A 40 -21.68 0.67 -35.27
C SER A 40 -23.16 0.51 -34.92
N HIS A 41 -23.61 -0.72 -34.68
CA HIS A 41 -24.98 -0.96 -34.24
C HIS A 41 -25.30 -0.09 -33.02
N LEU A 42 -26.47 0.58 -33.04
CA LEU A 42 -26.95 1.49 -31.99
C LEU A 42 -26.83 0.91 -30.56
N VAL A 43 -26.85 -0.43 -30.45
CA VAL A 43 -26.64 -1.17 -29.20
C VAL A 43 -25.24 -0.93 -28.62
N PHE A 44 -24.17 -1.00 -29.41
CA PHE A 44 -22.80 -0.75 -28.95
C PHE A 44 -22.63 0.71 -28.52
N GLN A 45 -23.14 1.65 -29.32
CA GLN A 45 -23.10 3.07 -28.97
C GLN A 45 -23.80 3.35 -27.63
N LEU A 46 -24.96 2.73 -27.38
CA LEU A 46 -25.68 2.85 -26.10
C LEU A 46 -24.86 2.34 -24.92
N PHE A 47 -24.20 1.18 -25.06
CA PHE A 47 -23.37 0.61 -24.01
C PHE A 47 -22.16 1.50 -23.69
N ASP A 48 -21.49 2.07 -24.70
CA ASP A 48 -20.37 2.99 -24.49
C ASP A 48 -20.79 4.26 -23.73
N HIS A 49 -21.95 4.84 -24.08
CA HIS A 49 -22.50 5.98 -23.33
C HIS A 49 -22.91 5.59 -21.91
N PHE A 50 -23.48 4.40 -21.72
CA PHE A 50 -23.86 3.89 -20.40
C PHE A 50 -22.64 3.74 -19.48
N PHE A 51 -21.60 3.04 -19.92
CA PHE A 51 -20.40 2.85 -19.13
C PHE A 51 -19.68 4.18 -18.85
N CYS A 52 -19.57 5.06 -19.85
CA CYS A 52 -19.01 6.40 -19.65
C CYS A 52 -19.80 7.17 -18.57
N GLY A 53 -21.14 7.14 -18.62
CA GLY A 53 -22.00 7.77 -17.63
C GLY A 53 -21.82 7.20 -16.22
N CYS A 54 -21.76 5.87 -16.08
CA CYS A 54 -21.50 5.22 -14.79
C CYS A 54 -20.16 5.65 -14.18
N PHE A 55 -19.09 5.72 -14.98
CA PHE A 55 -17.77 6.14 -14.50
C PHE A 55 -17.71 7.63 -14.15
N THR A 56 -18.38 8.49 -14.92
CA THR A 56 -18.49 9.91 -14.57
C THR A 56 -19.28 10.09 -13.26
N LEU A 57 -20.36 9.34 -13.06
CA LEU A 57 -21.12 9.34 -11.80
C LEU A 57 -20.29 8.83 -10.62
N GLU A 58 -19.54 7.74 -10.80
CA GLU A 58 -18.61 7.22 -9.78
C GLU A 58 -17.60 8.29 -9.34
N LEU A 59 -16.98 8.98 -10.31
CA LEU A 59 -16.02 10.05 -10.03
C LEU A 59 -16.66 11.23 -9.28
N ILE A 60 -17.87 11.64 -9.67
CA ILE A 60 -18.62 12.70 -9.01
C ILE A 60 -18.93 12.31 -7.56
N VAL A 61 -19.39 11.07 -7.32
CA VAL A 61 -19.67 10.56 -5.98
C VAL A 61 -18.41 10.54 -5.12
N ARG A 62 -17.27 10.07 -5.65
CA ARG A 62 -15.97 10.13 -4.97
C ARG A 62 -15.56 11.57 -4.66
N PHE A 63 -15.71 12.49 -5.60
CA PHE A 63 -15.38 13.91 -5.40
C PHE A 63 -16.23 14.54 -4.30
N CYS A 64 -17.53 14.25 -4.26
CA CYS A 64 -18.45 14.73 -3.23
C CYS A 64 -18.21 14.13 -1.83
N ALA A 65 -17.41 13.06 -1.71
CA ALA A 65 -17.07 12.46 -0.43
C ALA A 65 -15.90 13.17 0.29
N PHE A 66 -15.09 13.95 -0.42
CA PHE A 66 -13.98 14.72 0.17
C PHE A 66 -14.49 15.91 0.99
N ARG A 67 -13.98 16.07 2.21
CA ARG A 67 -14.36 17.16 3.13
C ARG A 67 -13.80 18.51 2.68
N HIS A 68 -12.57 18.54 2.17
CA HIS A 68 -11.99 19.71 1.50
C HIS A 68 -11.64 19.36 0.05
N LYS A 69 -12.13 20.15 -0.90
CA LYS A 69 -11.94 19.88 -2.34
C LYS A 69 -10.48 19.93 -2.79
N SER A 70 -9.62 20.63 -2.06
CA SER A 70 -8.17 20.68 -2.30
C SER A 70 -7.48 19.34 -2.04
N ASP A 71 -8.04 18.48 -1.19
CA ASP A 71 -7.47 17.16 -0.90
C ASP A 71 -7.65 16.21 -2.09
N ALA A 72 -8.75 16.35 -2.84
CA ALA A 72 -8.99 15.59 -4.06
C ALA A 72 -7.92 15.86 -5.14
N LEU A 73 -7.43 17.10 -5.24
CA LEU A 73 -6.37 17.47 -6.19
C LEU A 73 -4.96 17.06 -5.71
N ARG A 74 -4.80 16.75 -4.41
CA ARG A 74 -3.54 16.23 -3.86
C ARG A 74 -3.42 14.72 -4.01
N ASP A 75 -4.53 13.99 -4.03
CA ASP A 75 -4.55 12.55 -4.22
C ASP A 75 -4.14 12.15 -5.66
N ASN A 76 -3.03 11.42 -5.78
CA ASN A 76 -2.52 10.90 -7.05
C ASN A 76 -3.48 9.87 -7.67
N TRP A 77 -4.20 9.11 -6.86
CA TRP A 77 -5.15 8.11 -7.35
C TRP A 77 -6.38 8.75 -7.96
N PHE A 78 -6.92 9.77 -7.29
CA PHE A 78 -8.02 10.58 -7.79
C PHE A 78 -7.65 11.35 -9.07
N LYS A 79 -6.48 12.02 -9.12
CA LYS A 79 -6.02 12.73 -10.33
C LYS A 79 -5.97 11.83 -11.56
N PHE A 80 -5.45 10.62 -11.39
CA PHE A 80 -5.36 9.66 -12.49
C PHE A 80 -6.74 9.12 -12.90
N ASP A 81 -7.63 8.82 -11.95
CA ASP A 81 -8.99 8.37 -12.27
C ASP A 81 -9.78 9.48 -12.99
N ALA A 82 -9.64 10.73 -12.53
CA ALA A 82 -10.18 11.90 -13.20
C ALA A 82 -9.64 12.05 -14.63
N LEU A 83 -8.34 11.85 -14.84
CA LEU A 83 -7.74 11.84 -16.19
C LEU A 83 -8.36 10.75 -17.06
N LEU A 84 -8.49 9.51 -16.56
CA LEU A 84 -9.10 8.41 -17.32
C LEU A 84 -10.56 8.70 -17.67
N VAL A 85 -11.33 9.31 -16.75
CA VAL A 85 -12.73 9.68 -17.02
C VAL A 85 -12.79 10.80 -18.06
N LEU A 86 -11.92 11.80 -17.97
CA LEU A 86 -11.83 12.87 -18.96
C LEU A 86 -11.47 12.33 -20.35
N LEU A 87 -10.51 11.40 -20.44
CA LEU A 87 -10.18 10.72 -21.70
C LEU A 87 -11.37 9.91 -22.23
N SER A 88 -12.15 9.27 -21.35
CA SER A 88 -13.34 8.51 -21.75
C SER A 88 -14.46 9.42 -22.27
N ILE A 89 -14.69 10.58 -21.63
CA ILE A 89 -15.67 11.58 -22.06
C ILE A 89 -15.24 12.21 -23.40
N PHE A 90 -13.96 12.53 -23.54
CA PHE A 90 -13.39 13.03 -24.78
C PHE A 90 -13.61 12.02 -25.93
N ASP A 91 -13.27 10.76 -25.69
CA ASP A 91 -13.43 9.69 -26.68
C ASP A 91 -14.90 9.44 -27.05
N THR A 92 -15.81 9.38 -26.07
CA THR A 92 -17.20 8.97 -26.30
C THR A 92 -18.11 10.13 -26.70
N TRP A 93 -18.05 11.25 -25.99
CA TRP A 93 -18.99 12.37 -26.16
C TRP A 93 -18.46 13.41 -27.13
N LEU A 94 -17.18 13.78 -27.03
CA LEU A 94 -16.62 14.81 -27.92
C LEU A 94 -16.50 14.31 -29.36
N MET A 95 -16.03 13.08 -29.59
CA MET A 95 -15.97 12.52 -30.95
C MET A 95 -17.36 12.40 -31.59
N THR A 96 -18.35 11.92 -30.84
CA THR A 96 -19.74 11.84 -31.30
C THR A 96 -20.31 13.23 -31.62
N ALA A 97 -20.02 14.23 -30.81
CA ALA A 97 -20.47 15.61 -31.03
C ALA A 97 -19.81 16.26 -32.27
N ILE A 98 -18.49 16.09 -32.44
CA ILE A 98 -17.76 16.63 -33.60
C ILE A 98 -18.32 16.03 -34.90
N LEU A 99 -18.54 14.71 -34.92
CA LEU A 99 -19.04 13.98 -36.08
C LEU A 99 -20.50 14.37 -36.41
N ALA A 100 -21.34 14.60 -35.40
CA ALA A 100 -22.71 15.06 -35.56
C ALA A 100 -22.80 16.50 -36.11
N ILE A 101 -21.89 17.40 -35.72
CA ILE A 101 -21.89 18.80 -36.16
C ILE A 101 -21.33 18.95 -37.58
N THR A 102 -20.30 18.16 -37.92
CA THR A 102 -19.61 18.32 -39.20
C THR A 102 -20.28 17.59 -40.35
N ASN A 103 -21.30 16.75 -40.13
CA ASN A 103 -22.04 15.97 -41.15
C ASN A 103 -21.13 15.28 -42.19
N THR A 104 -19.85 15.08 -41.86
CA THR A 104 -18.85 14.52 -42.74
C THR A 104 -18.65 13.10 -42.27
N GLN A 105 -19.17 12.15 -43.03
CA GLN A 105 -18.95 10.72 -42.79
C GLN A 105 -17.46 10.35 -42.90
N THR A 106 -16.64 11.23 -43.49
CA THR A 106 -15.20 11.04 -43.60
C THR A 106 -14.50 12.39 -43.44
N VAL A 107 -13.84 12.62 -42.31
CA VAL A 107 -12.81 13.68 -42.25
C VAL A 107 -11.65 13.21 -43.13
N ALA A 108 -11.70 13.58 -44.41
CA ALA A 108 -10.73 13.24 -45.44
C ALA A 108 -9.42 14.06 -45.29
N LEU A 109 -8.86 14.09 -44.09
CA LEU A 109 -7.44 14.38 -43.91
C LEU A 109 -6.75 13.06 -43.56
N PRO A 110 -5.85 12.53 -44.40
CA PRO A 110 -5.12 11.28 -44.10
C PRO A 110 -4.31 11.36 -42.79
N THR A 111 -3.93 12.56 -42.35
CA THR A 111 -3.34 12.83 -41.03
C THR A 111 -4.33 12.73 -39.88
N VAL A 112 -5.59 13.12 -40.09
CA VAL A 112 -6.65 13.05 -39.06
C VAL A 112 -7.21 11.63 -38.94
N GLY A 113 -7.31 10.87 -40.03
CA GLY A 113 -7.74 9.46 -40.00
C GLY A 113 -6.82 8.56 -39.17
N SER A 114 -5.50 8.72 -39.32
CA SER A 114 -4.51 7.99 -38.52
C SER A 114 -4.49 8.44 -37.04
N ALA A 115 -4.66 9.74 -36.78
CA ALA A 115 -4.81 10.26 -35.42
C ALA A 115 -6.09 9.73 -34.74
N LEU A 116 -7.20 9.62 -35.48
CA LEU A 116 -8.45 9.02 -34.99
C LEU A 116 -8.28 7.54 -34.66
N LYS A 117 -7.47 6.78 -35.42
CA LYS A 117 -7.13 5.39 -35.08
C LYS A 117 -6.31 5.28 -33.79
N LEU A 118 -5.36 6.19 -33.56
CA LEU A 118 -4.60 6.26 -32.31
C LEU A 118 -5.48 6.71 -31.13
N LEU A 119 -6.38 7.68 -31.33
CA LEU A 119 -7.35 8.11 -30.31
C LEU A 119 -8.31 6.97 -29.95
N ARG A 120 -8.68 6.09 -30.88
CA ARG A 120 -9.45 4.87 -30.56
C ARG A 120 -8.72 3.91 -29.65
N LEU A 121 -7.39 3.91 -29.59
CA LEU A 121 -6.66 3.09 -28.61
C LEU A 121 -6.82 3.64 -27.18
N LEU A 122 -7.16 4.93 -27.02
CA LEU A 122 -7.42 5.52 -25.70
C LEU A 122 -8.65 4.91 -25.02
N ARG A 123 -9.56 4.25 -25.75
CA ARG A 123 -10.68 3.53 -25.13
C ARG A 123 -10.20 2.34 -24.26
N LEU A 124 -9.03 1.78 -24.56
CA LEU A 124 -8.38 0.74 -23.76
C LEU A 124 -7.83 1.29 -22.43
N SER A 125 -7.67 2.61 -22.29
CA SER A 125 -7.27 3.23 -21.02
C SER A 125 -8.27 2.93 -19.89
N ARG A 126 -9.53 2.61 -20.23
CA ARG A 126 -10.56 2.18 -19.28
C ARG A 126 -10.21 0.82 -18.64
N LEU A 127 -9.49 -0.07 -19.34
CA LEU A 127 -8.98 -1.34 -18.80
C LEU A 127 -7.93 -1.13 -17.70
N VAL A 128 -7.23 0.02 -17.71
CA VAL A 128 -6.28 0.36 -16.66
C VAL A 128 -6.97 0.52 -15.30
N ARG A 129 -8.28 0.81 -15.27
CA ARG A 129 -9.05 0.81 -14.01
C ARG A 129 -9.15 -0.57 -13.38
N LEU A 130 -9.25 -1.63 -14.19
CA LEU A 130 -9.30 -3.02 -13.71
C LEU A 130 -7.99 -3.38 -12.97
N VAL A 131 -6.85 -2.90 -13.48
CA VAL A 131 -5.54 -3.10 -12.83
C VAL A 131 -5.52 -2.51 -11.42
N ARG A 132 -6.21 -1.40 -11.18
CA ARG A 132 -6.27 -0.74 -9.87
C ARG A 132 -7.17 -1.48 -8.88
N CYS A 133 -8.18 -2.18 -9.38
CA CYS A 133 -9.10 -2.98 -8.57
C CYS A 133 -8.43 -4.27 -8.04
N LEU A 134 -7.32 -4.70 -8.66
CA LEU A 134 -6.55 -5.87 -8.28
C LEU A 134 -5.25 -5.41 -7.60
N PRO A 135 -5.24 -5.23 -6.26
CA PRO A 135 -4.04 -4.80 -5.54
C PRO A 135 -2.87 -5.77 -5.74
N GLU A 136 -3.14 -7.05 -5.96
CA GLU A 136 -2.15 -8.07 -6.30
C GLU A 136 -1.39 -7.74 -7.60
N LEU A 137 -2.10 -7.24 -8.62
CA LEU A 137 -1.48 -6.86 -9.90
C LEU A 137 -0.62 -5.59 -9.74
N LEU A 138 -1.05 -4.64 -8.90
CA LEU A 138 -0.23 -3.48 -8.56
C LEU A 138 1.03 -3.88 -7.80
N THR A 139 0.92 -4.81 -6.85
CA THR A 139 2.07 -5.36 -6.13
C THR A 139 3.03 -6.07 -7.09
N LEU A 140 2.52 -6.84 -8.05
CA LEU A 140 3.33 -7.47 -9.09
C LEU A 140 4.04 -6.42 -9.96
N ILE A 141 3.32 -5.39 -10.45
CA ILE A 141 3.89 -4.32 -11.27
C ILE A 141 4.96 -3.54 -10.50
N ASN A 142 4.71 -3.24 -9.23
CA ASN A 142 5.70 -2.58 -8.38
C ASN A 142 6.92 -3.48 -8.16
N GLY A 143 6.73 -4.79 -7.95
CA GLY A 143 7.82 -5.75 -7.87
C GLY A 143 8.64 -5.85 -9.16
N MET A 144 7.97 -5.88 -10.32
CA MET A 144 8.65 -5.84 -11.63
C MET A 144 9.45 -4.55 -11.82
N ARG A 145 8.96 -3.43 -11.30
CA ARG A 145 9.64 -2.14 -11.40
C ARG A 145 10.96 -2.12 -10.63
N GLU A 146 11.01 -2.75 -9.45
CA GLU A 146 12.26 -2.87 -8.68
C GLU A 146 13.31 -3.67 -9.46
N GLY A 147 12.93 -4.79 -10.07
CA GLY A 147 13.82 -5.61 -10.91
C GLY A 147 14.15 -5.01 -12.28
N ALA A 148 13.38 -4.03 -12.75
CA ALA A 148 13.53 -3.44 -14.09
C ALA A 148 14.89 -2.76 -14.30
N ARG A 149 15.52 -2.25 -13.24
CA ARG A 149 16.84 -1.61 -13.34
C ARG A 149 17.93 -2.61 -13.74
N ALA A 150 17.93 -3.79 -13.13
CA ALA A 150 18.92 -4.83 -13.42
C ALA A 150 18.71 -5.43 -14.82
N VAL A 151 17.46 -5.71 -15.18
CA VAL A 151 17.11 -6.21 -16.52
C VAL A 151 17.40 -5.15 -17.60
N GLY A 152 17.10 -3.88 -17.32
CA GLY A 152 17.26 -2.79 -18.27
C GLY A 152 18.72 -2.53 -18.67
N SER A 153 19.67 -2.67 -17.74
CA SER A 153 21.10 -2.51 -18.07
C SER A 153 21.61 -3.65 -18.97
N SER A 154 21.18 -4.89 -18.72
CA SER A 154 21.50 -6.04 -19.58
C SER A 154 20.86 -5.92 -20.96
N LEU A 155 19.60 -5.49 -21.06
CA LEU A 155 18.94 -5.25 -22.34
C LEU A 155 19.63 -4.16 -23.15
N LEU A 156 20.11 -3.09 -22.50
CA LEU A 156 20.88 -2.05 -23.19
C LEU A 156 22.19 -2.59 -23.77
N LEU A 157 22.88 -3.46 -23.03
CA LEU A 157 24.10 -4.12 -23.53
C LEU A 157 23.81 -5.00 -24.76
N VAL A 158 22.74 -5.80 -24.72
CA VAL A 158 22.29 -6.60 -25.86
C VAL A 158 21.91 -5.71 -27.05
N ALA A 159 21.21 -4.60 -26.83
CA ALA A 159 20.84 -3.66 -27.89
C ALA A 159 22.08 -3.03 -28.57
N ILE A 160 23.12 -2.70 -27.81
CA ILE A 160 24.39 -2.20 -28.34
C ILE A 160 25.08 -3.29 -29.19
N LEU A 161 25.09 -4.54 -28.73
CA LEU A 161 25.64 -5.66 -29.50
C LEU A 161 24.86 -5.86 -30.81
N ILE A 162 23.53 -5.90 -30.76
CA ILE A 162 22.68 -6.03 -31.95
C ILE A 162 22.97 -4.91 -32.95
N TYR A 163 23.11 -3.67 -32.50
CA TYR A 163 23.43 -2.55 -33.38
C TYR A 163 24.80 -2.70 -34.04
N MET A 164 25.84 -3.02 -33.25
CA MET A 164 27.20 -3.20 -33.75
C MET A 164 27.29 -4.33 -34.79
N PHE A 165 26.79 -5.52 -34.46
CA PHE A 165 26.80 -6.67 -35.36
C PHE A 165 25.84 -6.48 -36.54
N GLY A 166 24.73 -5.76 -36.34
CA GLY A 166 23.79 -5.39 -37.39
C GLY A 166 24.43 -4.54 -38.48
N ILE A 167 25.28 -3.57 -38.10
CA ILE A 167 26.05 -2.77 -39.07
C ILE A 167 27.02 -3.66 -39.84
N VAL A 168 27.77 -4.53 -39.15
CA VAL A 168 28.74 -5.42 -39.79
C VAL A 168 28.03 -6.32 -40.80
N MET A 169 26.97 -7.02 -40.40
CA MET A 169 26.22 -7.90 -41.30
C MET A 169 25.60 -7.12 -42.46
N HIS A 170 24.99 -5.95 -42.21
CA HIS A 170 24.45 -5.13 -43.28
C HIS A 170 25.53 -4.71 -44.30
N MET A 171 26.72 -4.32 -43.82
CA MET A 171 27.80 -3.86 -44.69
C MET A 171 28.30 -4.95 -45.65
N PHE A 172 28.32 -6.21 -45.23
CA PHE A 172 28.81 -7.31 -46.06
C PHE A 172 27.70 -8.04 -46.84
N LEU A 173 26.48 -8.13 -46.31
CA LEU A 173 25.39 -8.91 -46.92
C LEU A 173 24.40 -8.06 -47.74
N SER A 174 24.42 -6.73 -47.61
CA SER A 174 23.46 -5.85 -48.31
C SER A 174 23.49 -5.97 -49.84
N SER A 175 24.57 -6.49 -50.42
CA SER A 175 24.72 -6.66 -51.86
C SER A 175 24.14 -7.98 -52.39
N ASN A 176 23.77 -8.93 -51.52
CA ASN A 176 23.24 -10.23 -51.94
C ASN A 176 21.70 -10.21 -51.97
N GLU A 177 21.10 -10.36 -53.15
CA GLU A 177 19.65 -10.34 -53.35
C GLU A 177 18.93 -11.48 -52.61
N ALA A 178 19.55 -12.66 -52.48
CA ALA A 178 18.97 -13.80 -51.77
C ALA A 178 18.80 -13.55 -50.25
N LEU A 179 19.63 -12.66 -49.70
CA LEU A 179 19.66 -12.32 -48.28
C LEU A 179 18.99 -10.96 -47.98
N ALA A 180 18.45 -10.28 -49.01
CA ALA A 180 17.87 -8.94 -48.88
C ALA A 180 16.68 -8.90 -47.91
N ASP A 181 15.90 -9.98 -47.82
CA ASP A 181 14.75 -10.10 -46.92
C ASP A 181 15.13 -10.19 -45.43
N MET A 182 16.41 -10.44 -45.11
CA MET A 182 16.93 -10.47 -43.73
C MET A 182 17.95 -9.36 -43.47
N PHE A 183 18.78 -9.03 -44.45
CA PHE A 183 19.94 -8.13 -44.30
C PHE A 183 19.93 -6.90 -45.22
N GLY A 184 18.86 -6.70 -45.98
CA GLY A 184 18.76 -5.61 -46.97
C GLY A 184 18.70 -4.21 -46.36
N THR A 185 18.23 -4.05 -45.12
CA THR A 185 18.29 -2.78 -44.38
C THR A 185 18.83 -3.00 -42.98
N LEU A 186 19.47 -1.98 -42.40
CA LEU A 186 19.99 -2.07 -41.02
C LEU A 186 18.91 -2.45 -40.00
N SER A 187 17.70 -1.93 -40.13
CA SER A 187 16.59 -2.29 -39.22
C SER A 187 16.22 -3.77 -39.33
N LEU A 188 16.26 -4.33 -40.54
CA LEU A 188 15.96 -5.74 -40.80
C LEU A 188 17.09 -6.63 -40.27
N CYS A 189 18.35 -6.21 -40.41
CA CYS A 189 19.48 -6.88 -39.77
C CYS A 189 19.32 -6.92 -38.25
N MET A 190 18.97 -5.77 -37.64
CA MET A 190 18.76 -5.68 -36.20
C MET A 190 17.59 -6.55 -35.74
N TRP A 191 16.50 -6.61 -36.51
CA TRP A 191 15.34 -7.45 -36.22
C TRP A 191 15.68 -8.94 -36.33
N THR A 192 16.39 -9.34 -37.38
CA THR A 192 16.87 -10.71 -37.60
C THR A 192 17.83 -11.13 -36.47
N LEU A 193 18.81 -10.30 -36.10
CA LEU A 193 19.72 -10.60 -34.99
C LEU A 193 19.01 -10.63 -33.63
N LEU A 194 18.02 -9.77 -33.41
CA LEU A 194 17.21 -9.76 -32.18
C LEU A 194 16.39 -11.03 -32.05
N LEU A 195 15.63 -11.40 -33.09
CA LEU A 195 14.76 -12.58 -33.05
C LEU A 195 15.58 -13.86 -33.16
N ASP A 196 16.31 -14.06 -34.25
CA ASP A 196 16.94 -15.35 -34.55
C ASP A 196 18.21 -15.58 -33.73
N GLY A 197 18.85 -14.53 -33.21
CA GLY A 197 20.13 -14.64 -32.52
C GLY A 197 20.15 -14.26 -31.03
N ALA A 198 19.17 -13.52 -30.52
CA ALA A 198 19.16 -13.07 -29.11
C ALA A 198 17.96 -13.54 -28.28
N LEU A 199 16.74 -13.52 -28.83
CA LEU A 199 15.52 -13.82 -28.09
C LEU A 199 14.95 -15.21 -28.37
N THR A 200 14.94 -15.64 -29.63
CA THR A 200 14.40 -16.95 -30.01
C THR A 200 15.52 -17.98 -30.10
N SER A 201 15.20 -19.24 -29.78
CA SER A 201 16.16 -20.35 -29.89
C SER A 201 16.25 -20.92 -31.32
N GLU A 202 15.61 -20.28 -32.30
CA GLU A 202 15.56 -20.74 -33.69
C GLU A 202 16.58 -19.99 -34.55
N THR A 203 17.86 -20.32 -34.38
CA THR A 203 18.98 -19.77 -35.20
C THR A 203 19.11 -20.44 -36.57
N LYS A 204 18.39 -21.55 -36.78
CA LYS A 204 18.48 -22.41 -37.95
C LYS A 204 18.17 -21.71 -39.29
N PRO A 205 17.06 -20.96 -39.46
CA PRO A 205 16.71 -20.39 -40.77
C PRO A 205 17.77 -19.39 -41.26
N THR A 206 18.27 -18.52 -40.38
CA THR A 206 19.34 -17.57 -40.71
C THR A 206 20.63 -18.31 -41.05
N LEU A 207 20.99 -19.33 -40.27
CA LEU A 207 22.22 -20.09 -40.49
C LEU A 207 22.20 -20.87 -41.82
N GLU A 208 21.07 -21.48 -42.16
CA GLU A 208 20.88 -22.19 -43.43
C GLU A 208 20.98 -21.22 -44.62
N ALA A 209 20.38 -20.02 -44.52
CA ALA A 209 20.46 -19.01 -45.56
C ALA A 209 21.88 -18.44 -45.75
N LEU A 210 22.65 -18.28 -44.67
CA LEU A 210 24.06 -17.85 -44.76
C LEU A 210 24.96 -18.95 -45.34
N LEU A 211 24.66 -20.23 -45.05
CA LEU A 211 25.40 -21.36 -45.58
C LEU A 211 25.09 -21.62 -47.06
N SER A 212 23.85 -21.40 -47.51
CA SER A 212 23.47 -21.60 -48.92
C SER A 212 24.15 -20.61 -49.88
N GLU A 213 24.47 -19.41 -49.39
CA GLU A 213 25.17 -18.36 -50.15
C GLU A 213 26.69 -18.42 -50.02
N GLU A 214 27.25 -19.48 -49.39
CA GLU A 214 28.69 -19.69 -49.18
C GLU A 214 29.40 -18.56 -48.39
N GLU A 215 28.65 -17.76 -47.62
CA GLU A 215 29.15 -16.63 -46.81
C GLU A 215 29.76 -17.08 -45.47
N HIS A 216 30.78 -17.94 -45.52
CA HIS A 216 31.36 -18.61 -44.34
C HIS A 216 31.90 -17.65 -43.27
N ALA A 217 32.44 -16.48 -43.67
CA ALA A 217 32.91 -15.48 -42.72
C ALA A 217 31.76 -14.89 -41.89
N MET A 218 30.60 -14.69 -42.53
CA MET A 218 29.42 -14.12 -41.90
C MET A 218 28.69 -15.14 -41.03
N VAL A 219 28.74 -16.42 -41.39
CA VAL A 219 28.33 -17.53 -40.52
C VAL A 219 29.11 -17.49 -39.20
N PHE A 220 30.44 -17.34 -39.25
CA PHE A 220 31.26 -17.28 -38.04
C PHE A 220 30.91 -16.05 -37.18
N ILE A 221 30.74 -14.89 -37.80
CA ILE A 221 30.36 -13.64 -37.10
C ILE A 221 28.97 -13.80 -36.45
N PHE A 222 28.01 -14.40 -37.14
CA PHE A 222 26.68 -14.67 -36.61
C PHE A 222 26.73 -15.63 -35.41
N LEU A 223 27.45 -16.74 -35.52
CA LEU A 223 27.63 -17.68 -34.40
C LEU A 223 28.34 -17.03 -33.20
N PHE A 224 29.34 -16.20 -33.46
CA PHE A 224 30.02 -15.44 -32.42
C PHE A 224 29.10 -14.44 -31.73
N PHE A 225 28.24 -13.75 -32.49
CA PHE A 225 27.18 -12.90 -31.93
C PHE A 225 26.20 -13.71 -31.06
N VAL A 226 25.70 -14.85 -31.55
CA VAL A 226 24.79 -15.73 -30.80
C VAL A 226 25.43 -16.15 -29.49
N PHE A 227 26.71 -16.54 -29.51
CA PHE A 227 27.47 -16.89 -28.32
C PHE A 227 27.55 -15.73 -27.31
N LEU A 228 27.95 -14.52 -27.76
CA LEU A 228 28.02 -13.33 -26.90
C LEU A 228 26.65 -12.92 -26.34
N SER A 229 25.61 -13.03 -27.17
CA SER A 229 24.23 -12.73 -26.79
C SER A 229 23.74 -13.70 -25.71
N CYS A 230 23.97 -15.01 -25.90
CA CYS A 230 23.67 -16.04 -24.90
C CYS A 230 24.41 -15.78 -23.58
N LEU A 231 25.71 -15.44 -23.62
CA LEU A 231 26.45 -15.08 -22.41
C LEU A 231 25.84 -13.87 -21.70
N THR A 232 25.41 -12.86 -22.45
CA THR A 232 24.81 -11.64 -21.90
C THR A 232 23.45 -11.92 -21.24
N VAL A 233 22.60 -12.72 -21.88
CA VAL A 233 21.31 -13.15 -21.33
C VAL A 233 21.52 -14.04 -20.10
N MET A 234 22.49 -14.97 -20.14
CA MET A 234 22.84 -15.79 -18.98
C MET A 234 23.33 -14.95 -17.80
N ASN A 235 24.17 -13.94 -18.05
CA ASN A 235 24.62 -13.03 -17.00
C ASN A 235 23.47 -12.23 -16.37
N MET A 236 22.44 -11.89 -17.15
CA MET A 236 21.20 -11.30 -16.63
C MET A 236 20.44 -12.29 -15.72
N LEU A 237 20.25 -13.54 -16.16
CA LEU A 237 19.58 -14.58 -15.38
C LEU A 237 20.30 -14.86 -14.05
N ILE A 238 21.63 -14.95 -14.09
CA ILE A 238 22.45 -15.11 -12.87
C ILE A 238 22.26 -13.92 -11.95
N GLY A 239 22.23 -12.69 -12.48
CA GLY A 239 21.97 -11.48 -11.68
C GLY A 239 20.63 -11.53 -10.95
N VAL A 240 19.56 -11.87 -11.65
CA VAL A 240 18.21 -12.00 -11.06
C VAL A 240 18.15 -13.15 -10.04
N LEU A 241 18.75 -14.31 -10.34
CA LEU A 241 18.79 -15.43 -9.42
C LEU A 241 19.57 -15.08 -8.14
N CYS A 242 20.70 -14.39 -8.26
CA CYS A 242 21.48 -13.93 -7.11
C CYS A 242 20.68 -12.95 -6.24
N GLU A 243 19.91 -12.05 -6.85
CA GLU A 243 19.05 -11.11 -6.12
C GLU A 243 17.95 -11.86 -5.34
N VAL A 244 17.26 -12.80 -6.00
CA VAL A 244 16.22 -13.63 -5.36
C VAL A 244 16.82 -14.49 -4.23
N VAL A 245 17.95 -15.16 -4.47
CA VAL A 245 18.64 -15.97 -3.47
C VAL A 245 19.09 -15.12 -2.28
N SER A 246 19.62 -13.92 -2.53
CA SER A 246 19.99 -12.99 -1.46
C SER A 246 18.78 -12.54 -0.64
N ALA A 247 17.64 -12.27 -1.29
CA ALA A 247 16.41 -11.89 -0.60
C ALA A 247 15.86 -13.04 0.26
N VAL A 248 15.84 -14.27 -0.27
CA VAL A 248 15.45 -15.46 0.49
C VAL A 248 16.39 -15.70 1.66
N LYS A 249 17.71 -15.57 1.45
CA LYS A 249 18.71 -15.69 2.51
C LYS A 249 18.48 -14.69 3.64
N GLN A 250 18.20 -13.43 3.33
CA GLN A 250 17.92 -12.41 4.35
C GLN A 250 16.66 -12.76 5.16
N LEU A 251 15.62 -13.27 4.50
CA LEU A 251 14.39 -13.70 5.16
C LEU A 251 14.64 -14.91 6.10
N GLU A 252 15.44 -15.87 5.66
CA GLU A 252 15.84 -17.02 6.47
C GLU A 252 16.69 -16.60 7.67
N GLU A 253 17.68 -15.70 7.48
CA GLU A 253 18.50 -15.16 8.58
C GLU A 253 17.65 -14.42 9.62
N GLN A 254 16.69 -13.61 9.19
CA GLN A 254 15.75 -12.94 10.09
C GLN A 254 14.89 -13.94 10.87
N THR A 255 14.40 -14.98 10.20
CA THR A 255 13.57 -16.02 10.83
C THR A 255 14.39 -16.83 11.85
N ALA A 256 15.62 -17.24 11.48
CA ALA A 256 16.52 -17.98 12.35
C ALA A 256 16.97 -17.14 13.57
N ALA A 257 17.28 -15.86 13.36
CA ALA A 257 17.59 -14.95 14.46
C ALA A 257 16.40 -14.81 15.43
N HIS A 258 15.17 -14.69 14.90
CA HIS A 258 13.96 -14.65 15.73
C HIS A 258 13.75 -15.95 16.53
N GLU A 259 13.97 -17.11 15.92
CA GLU A 259 13.89 -18.41 16.61
C GLU A 259 14.98 -18.58 17.68
N LEU A 260 16.21 -18.15 17.41
CA LEU A 260 17.30 -18.21 18.39
C LEU A 260 16.99 -17.34 19.62
N VAL A 261 16.55 -16.09 19.40
CA VAL A 261 16.16 -15.19 20.49
C VAL A 261 15.03 -15.80 21.30
N LYS A 262 14.00 -16.33 20.63
CA LYS A 262 12.89 -17.02 21.29
C LYS A 262 13.38 -18.21 22.13
N GLY A 263 14.34 -18.98 21.62
CA GLY A 263 14.96 -20.10 22.33
C GLY A 263 15.73 -19.65 23.57
N THR A 264 16.59 -18.63 23.45
CA THR A 264 17.38 -18.09 24.56
C THR A 264 16.50 -17.53 25.67
N VAL A 265 15.48 -16.73 25.31
CA VAL A 265 14.52 -16.19 26.29
C VAL A 265 13.76 -17.32 26.95
N LEU A 266 13.32 -18.35 26.21
CA LEU A 266 12.59 -19.48 26.79
C LEU A 266 13.44 -20.30 27.77
N VAL A 267 14.75 -20.44 27.53
CA VAL A 267 15.67 -21.07 28.51
C VAL A 267 15.79 -20.21 29.76
N LEU A 268 15.91 -18.89 29.62
CA LEU A 268 15.95 -17.95 30.73
C LEU A 268 14.66 -18.03 31.56
N LEU A 269 13.50 -18.03 30.90
CA LEU A 269 12.18 -18.20 31.52
C LEU A 269 11.99 -19.56 32.20
N LYS A 270 12.65 -20.62 31.73
CA LYS A 270 12.64 -21.92 32.43
C LYS A 270 13.55 -21.97 33.64
N GLN A 271 14.65 -21.21 33.64
CA GLN A 271 15.50 -21.08 34.83
C GLN A 271 14.83 -20.21 35.91
N LEU A 272 13.89 -19.37 35.49
CA LEU A 272 13.07 -18.50 36.33
C LEU A 272 11.95 -19.22 37.06
N ASP A 273 11.34 -20.19 36.38
CA ASP A 273 10.22 -21.00 36.86
C ASP A 273 10.73 -22.06 37.86
N VAL A 274 11.00 -21.62 39.09
CA VAL A 274 11.57 -22.46 40.16
C VAL A 274 10.58 -23.54 40.61
N ASP A 275 9.29 -23.25 40.53
CA ASP A 275 8.23 -24.17 40.93
C ASP A 275 7.75 -25.10 39.78
N GLU A 276 8.33 -24.93 38.58
CA GLU A 276 7.98 -25.65 37.34
C GLU A 276 6.47 -25.59 37.03
N SER A 277 5.80 -24.50 37.45
CA SER A 277 4.36 -24.32 37.26
C SER A 277 4.00 -23.97 35.82
N GLY A 278 4.96 -23.44 35.04
CA GLY A 278 4.76 -22.91 33.69
C GLY A 278 4.24 -21.48 33.65
N ASP A 279 4.01 -20.86 34.80
CA ASP A 279 3.59 -19.48 34.98
C ASP A 279 4.61 -18.74 35.86
N ILE A 280 4.85 -17.46 35.60
CA ILE A 280 5.85 -16.66 36.32
C ILE A 280 5.14 -15.62 37.18
N SER A 281 5.46 -15.61 38.47
CA SER A 281 4.93 -14.65 39.43
C SER A 281 5.71 -13.32 39.41
N LYS A 282 5.08 -12.26 39.95
CA LYS A 282 5.71 -10.94 40.10
C LYS A 282 7.00 -11.02 40.94
N GLU A 283 7.03 -11.86 41.96
CA GLU A 283 8.19 -12.02 42.85
C GLU A 283 9.36 -12.73 42.15
N GLU A 284 9.08 -13.78 41.36
CA GLU A 284 10.10 -14.49 40.57
C GLU A 284 10.70 -13.58 39.49
N MET A 285 9.86 -12.80 38.83
CA MET A 285 10.32 -11.81 37.85
C MET A 285 11.18 -10.72 38.51
N ALA A 286 10.74 -10.17 39.64
CA ALA A 286 11.49 -9.15 40.37
C ALA A 286 12.86 -9.66 40.83
N ASN A 287 12.92 -10.87 41.39
CA ASN A 287 14.17 -11.51 41.85
C ASN A 287 15.19 -11.67 40.71
N VAL A 288 14.73 -11.80 39.47
CA VAL A 288 15.65 -12.00 38.34
C VAL A 288 15.99 -10.74 37.59
N MET A 289 15.13 -9.73 37.63
CA MET A 289 15.54 -8.39 37.23
C MET A 289 16.63 -7.83 38.16
N GLU A 290 16.76 -8.36 39.40
CA GLU A 290 17.90 -8.10 40.28
C GLU A 290 19.18 -8.89 39.90
N HIS A 291 19.08 -9.99 39.15
CA HIS A 291 20.22 -10.76 38.71
C HIS A 291 20.94 -10.11 37.51
N GLU A 292 22.20 -9.73 37.73
CA GLU A 292 23.04 -9.07 36.71
C GLU A 292 23.16 -9.86 35.40
N GLN A 293 23.19 -11.20 35.48
CA GLN A 293 23.26 -12.08 34.29
C GLN A 293 21.99 -12.04 33.43
N ALA A 294 20.81 -11.98 34.05
CA ALA A 294 19.55 -11.95 33.29
C ALA A 294 19.34 -10.58 32.65
N ARG A 295 19.69 -9.50 33.37
CA ARG A 295 19.67 -8.14 32.83
C ARG A 295 20.66 -7.98 31.67
N ALA A 296 21.87 -8.52 31.80
CA ALA A 296 22.85 -8.55 30.71
C ALA A 296 22.34 -9.34 29.51
N CYS A 297 21.71 -10.49 29.72
CA CYS A 297 21.13 -11.29 28.64
C CYS A 297 20.00 -10.55 27.90
N LEU A 298 19.10 -9.87 28.62
CA LEU A 298 18.04 -9.05 28.00
C LEU A 298 18.61 -7.84 27.23
N GLN A 299 19.67 -7.22 27.74
CA GLN A 299 20.39 -6.14 27.05
C GLN A 299 21.12 -6.65 25.79
N ASP A 300 21.76 -7.81 25.84
CA ASP A 300 22.40 -8.46 24.69
C ASP A 300 21.38 -8.80 23.59
N LEU A 301 20.14 -9.09 23.99
CA LEU A 301 19.01 -9.31 23.10
C LEU A 301 18.33 -8.01 22.61
N ASN A 302 18.88 -6.85 22.97
CA ASN A 302 18.37 -5.52 22.60
C ASN A 302 16.92 -5.26 23.05
N VAL A 303 16.55 -5.81 24.20
CA VAL A 303 15.26 -5.57 24.86
C VAL A 303 15.35 -4.30 25.70
N ASP A 304 14.37 -3.41 25.54
CA ASP A 304 14.22 -2.25 26.44
C ASP A 304 13.71 -2.73 27.80
N VAL A 305 14.64 -2.88 28.74
CA VAL A 305 14.34 -3.37 30.10
C VAL A 305 13.48 -2.37 30.88
N GLU A 306 13.64 -1.07 30.66
CA GLU A 306 12.85 -0.04 31.37
C GLU A 306 11.38 -0.13 30.93
N HIS A 307 11.16 -0.13 29.61
CA HIS A 307 9.81 -0.28 29.06
C HIS A 307 9.17 -1.63 29.39
N LEU A 308 9.95 -2.71 29.39
CA LEU A 308 9.47 -4.04 29.79
C LEU A 308 8.98 -4.06 31.24
N MET A 309 9.67 -3.39 32.16
CA MET A 309 9.25 -3.34 33.57
C MET A 309 7.92 -2.59 33.73
N ASP A 310 7.75 -1.46 33.05
CA ASP A 310 6.49 -0.71 33.12
C ASP A 310 5.31 -1.52 32.56
N LEU A 311 5.54 -2.25 31.46
CA LEU A 311 4.53 -3.15 30.89
C LEU A 311 4.21 -4.33 31.80
N LEU A 312 5.20 -4.89 32.48
CA LEU A 312 4.99 -5.95 33.46
C LEU A 312 4.18 -5.44 34.65
N ASP A 313 4.43 -4.23 35.15
CA ASP A 313 3.66 -3.64 36.23
C ASP A 313 2.18 -3.46 35.85
N MET A 314 1.89 -3.03 34.62
CA MET A 314 0.53 -2.98 34.09
C MET A 314 -0.14 -4.36 34.08
N HIS A 315 0.56 -5.40 33.59
CA HIS A 315 -0.03 -6.74 33.44
C HIS A 315 -0.19 -7.46 34.79
N TYR A 316 0.71 -7.24 35.74
CA TYR A 316 0.62 -7.83 37.07
C TYR A 316 -0.41 -7.13 38.00
N GLU A 317 -1.00 -6.00 37.58
CA GLU A 317 -2.05 -5.34 38.36
C GLU A 317 -3.37 -6.14 38.31
N ASP A 318 -3.67 -6.74 37.15
CA ASP A 318 -4.87 -7.54 36.92
C ASP A 318 -4.65 -9.03 37.22
N GLU A 319 -3.44 -9.56 37.00
CA GLU A 319 -3.10 -10.98 37.22
C GLU A 319 -1.90 -11.16 38.15
N SER A 320 -1.97 -12.08 39.11
CA SER A 320 -0.86 -12.35 40.05
C SER A 320 0.28 -13.17 39.43
N VAL A 321 0.01 -13.87 38.33
CA VAL A 321 0.92 -14.76 37.62
C VAL A 321 0.72 -14.60 36.12
N LEU A 322 1.78 -14.65 35.33
CA LEU A 322 1.74 -14.53 33.87
C LEU A 322 2.26 -15.81 33.24
N SER A 323 1.55 -16.34 32.24
CA SER A 323 2.01 -17.53 31.53
C SER A 323 3.33 -17.31 30.81
N MET A 324 4.22 -18.30 30.84
CA MET A 324 5.54 -18.24 30.19
C MET A 324 5.45 -17.87 28.70
N LEU A 325 4.42 -18.34 28.00
CA LEU A 325 4.19 -18.00 26.58
C LEU A 325 3.84 -16.53 26.38
N PHE A 326 2.99 -15.97 27.26
CA PHE A 326 2.59 -14.58 27.19
C PHE A 326 3.76 -13.65 27.54
N LEU A 327 4.51 -14.00 28.57
CA LEU A 327 5.69 -13.27 28.99
C LEU A 327 6.80 -13.28 27.92
N LEU A 328 7.01 -14.42 27.24
CA LEU A 328 7.90 -14.52 26.09
C LEU A 328 7.48 -13.58 24.96
N GLU A 329 6.17 -13.50 24.65
CA GLU A 329 5.66 -12.55 23.66
C GLU A 329 5.85 -11.10 24.08
N LEU A 330 5.70 -10.78 25.36
CA LEU A 330 5.91 -9.44 25.92
C LEU A 330 7.39 -9.02 25.84
N ILE A 331 8.31 -9.88 26.26
CA ILE A 331 9.76 -9.65 26.16
C ILE A 331 10.18 -9.45 24.69
N LEU A 332 9.65 -10.28 23.79
CA LEU A 332 9.90 -10.15 22.36
C LEU A 332 9.31 -8.85 21.77
N ALA A 333 8.19 -8.36 22.31
CA ALA A 333 7.57 -7.12 21.87
C ALA A 333 8.33 -5.85 22.28
N CYS A 334 9.15 -5.93 23.34
CA CYS A 334 10.01 -4.86 23.83
C CYS A 334 11.39 -4.80 23.13
N ARG A 335 11.61 -5.60 22.07
CA ARG A 335 12.89 -5.64 21.35
C ARG A 335 13.01 -4.45 20.40
N GLY A 336 14.06 -3.64 20.56
CA GLY A 336 14.22 -2.38 19.82
C GLY A 336 14.47 -2.52 18.31
N ASP A 337 14.83 -3.71 17.85
CA ASP A 337 15.08 -4.06 16.44
C ASP A 337 13.86 -4.68 15.74
N GLN A 338 12.72 -4.80 16.42
CA GLN A 338 11.52 -5.39 15.84
C GLN A 338 10.74 -4.36 14.98
N PRO A 339 10.30 -4.70 13.75
CA PRO A 339 9.45 -3.83 12.97
C PRO A 339 8.09 -3.64 13.65
N SER A 340 7.60 -2.40 13.76
CA SER A 340 6.34 -2.12 14.45
C SER A 340 5.15 -2.64 13.66
N ALA A 341 4.58 -3.76 14.11
CA ALA A 341 3.29 -4.24 13.67
C ALA A 341 2.15 -3.55 14.43
N THR A 342 0.94 -3.60 13.87
CA THR A 342 -0.28 -3.02 14.47
C THR A 342 -0.52 -3.50 15.90
N LYS A 343 -0.17 -4.74 16.23
CA LYS A 343 -0.26 -5.28 17.59
C LYS A 343 0.58 -4.50 18.61
N HIS A 344 1.78 -4.05 18.23
CA HIS A 344 2.65 -3.25 19.11
C HIS A 344 2.07 -1.86 19.34
N VAL A 345 1.54 -1.23 18.28
CA VAL A 345 0.88 0.08 18.39
C VAL A 345 -0.34 0.01 19.31
N ILE A 346 -1.11 -1.10 19.24
CA ILE A 346 -2.26 -1.32 20.12
C ILE A 346 -1.80 -1.53 21.57
N ALA A 347 -0.75 -2.34 21.80
CA ALA A 347 -0.19 -2.58 23.13
C ALA A 347 0.33 -1.28 23.77
N GLU A 348 1.11 -0.51 23.04
CA GLU A 348 1.56 0.85 23.41
C GLU A 348 0.39 1.78 23.73
N SER A 349 -0.66 1.76 22.89
CA SER A 349 -1.85 2.57 23.14
C SER A 349 -2.62 2.14 24.39
N MET A 350 -2.57 0.85 24.76
CA MET A 350 -3.15 0.35 26.01
C MET A 350 -2.31 0.78 27.21
N PHE A 351 -0.99 0.61 27.12
CA PHE A 351 -0.04 1.05 28.14
C PHE A 351 -0.17 2.55 28.44
N LEU A 352 -0.19 3.39 27.41
CA LEU A 352 -0.30 4.84 27.57
C LEU A 352 -1.64 5.27 28.18
N ARG A 353 -2.72 4.51 27.94
CA ARG A 353 -4.02 4.74 28.60
C ARG A 353 -3.99 4.34 30.06
N TRP A 354 -3.31 3.25 30.39
CA TRP A 354 -3.13 2.78 31.75
C TRP A 354 -2.28 3.77 32.55
N ASP A 355 -1.11 4.17 32.05
CA ASP A 355 -0.21 5.13 32.72
C ASP A 355 -0.92 6.48 32.95
N LEU A 356 -1.68 6.96 31.96
CA LEU A 356 -2.48 8.17 32.12
C LEU A 356 -3.54 8.03 33.22
N LYS A 357 -4.20 6.86 33.33
CA LYS A 357 -5.21 6.61 34.36
C LYS A 357 -4.58 6.57 35.75
N GLU A 358 -3.43 5.91 35.89
CA GLU A 358 -2.70 5.79 37.14
C GLU A 358 -2.21 7.16 37.62
N THR A 359 -1.57 7.92 36.74
CA THR A 359 -1.12 9.29 37.03
C THR A 359 -2.28 10.24 37.37
N MET A 360 -3.45 10.08 36.73
CA MET A 360 -4.66 10.83 37.09
C MET A 360 -5.17 10.49 38.50
N HIS A 361 -5.19 9.22 38.89
CA HIS A 361 -5.57 8.81 40.24
C HIS A 361 -4.57 9.26 41.31
N GLU A 362 -3.28 9.20 41.02
CA GLU A 362 -2.20 9.73 41.87
C GLU A 362 -2.40 11.24 42.10
N LEU A 363 -2.71 12.00 41.04
CA LEU A 363 -3.01 13.43 41.12
C LEU A 363 -4.27 13.72 41.94
N GLU A 364 -5.34 12.95 41.75
CA GLU A 364 -6.59 13.06 42.51
C GLU A 364 -6.33 12.84 44.02
N LYS A 365 -5.62 11.75 44.38
CA LYS A 365 -5.21 11.49 45.77
C LYS A 365 -4.36 12.61 46.35
N ARG A 366 -3.42 13.18 45.57
CA ARG A 366 -2.61 14.32 46.01
C ARG A 366 -3.44 15.58 46.19
N LEU A 367 -4.43 15.81 45.33
CA LEU A 367 -5.36 16.93 45.43
C LEU A 367 -6.20 16.79 46.71
N ASP A 368 -6.76 15.61 46.96
CA ASP A 368 -7.56 15.31 48.15
C ASP A 368 -6.76 15.47 49.45
N LYS A 369 -5.52 14.95 49.48
CA LYS A 369 -4.62 15.15 50.63
C LYS A 369 -4.34 16.64 50.88
N LYS A 370 -4.09 17.42 49.83
CA LYS A 370 -3.89 18.88 49.96
C LYS A 370 -5.17 19.59 50.39
N PHE A 371 -6.33 19.19 49.86
CA PHE A 371 -7.62 19.77 50.21
C PHE A 371 -7.98 19.49 51.69
N GLN A 372 -7.76 18.26 52.16
CA GLN A 372 -7.93 17.88 53.57
C GLN A 372 -6.95 18.60 54.50
N ALA A 373 -5.72 18.90 54.06
CA ALA A 373 -4.76 19.67 54.85
C ALA A 373 -5.15 21.16 54.96
N ILE A 374 -5.83 21.71 53.95
CA ILE A 374 -6.26 23.13 53.92
C ILE A 374 -7.59 23.33 54.67
N MET A 375 -8.49 22.34 54.64
CA MET A 375 -9.80 22.40 55.30
C MET A 375 -9.77 22.81 56.80
N PRO A 376 -8.92 22.24 57.68
CA PRO A 376 -8.89 22.63 59.09
C PRO A 376 -8.36 24.06 59.29
N HIS A 377 -7.53 24.58 58.40
CA HIS A 377 -7.07 25.98 58.46
C HIS A 377 -8.10 26.99 57.94
N ALA A 378 -8.98 26.59 57.03
CA ALA A 378 -10.07 27.44 56.52
C ALA A 378 -11.23 27.55 57.52
N PHE A 379 -11.54 26.49 58.28
CA PHE A 379 -12.66 26.50 59.24
C PHE A 379 -12.29 26.93 60.67
N ALA A 380 -11.00 26.85 61.07
CA ALA A 380 -10.57 27.24 62.42
C ALA A 380 -10.41 28.76 62.63
N LYS A 381 -10.46 29.58 61.57
CA LYS A 381 -10.20 31.03 61.69
C LYS A 381 -11.45 31.94 61.70
N ASP A 382 -12.63 31.44 61.34
CA ASP A 382 -13.80 32.30 61.12
C ASP A 382 -15.05 32.00 61.97
N SER A 383 -15.01 31.11 62.96
CA SER A 383 -16.26 30.66 63.63
C SER A 383 -16.32 30.67 65.16
N LEU A 384 -15.35 31.22 65.90
CA LEU A 384 -15.40 31.26 67.38
C LEU A 384 -15.23 32.64 68.06
N SER A 385 -15.01 33.73 67.31
CA SER A 385 -14.90 35.09 67.91
C SER A 385 -16.03 36.07 67.54
N SER A 386 -16.91 35.72 66.58
CA SER A 386 -17.97 36.61 66.09
C SER A 386 -19.37 36.35 66.64
N PHE A 387 -19.59 35.25 67.39
CA PHE A 387 -20.93 34.86 67.88
C PHE A 387 -21.24 35.22 69.34
N GLN A 388 -20.31 35.75 70.12
CA GLN A 388 -20.55 36.12 71.52
C GLN A 388 -20.75 37.62 71.78
N ASN A 389 -20.61 38.49 70.77
CA ASN A 389 -20.56 39.94 70.99
C ASN A 389 -21.74 40.74 70.41
N ASN A 390 -22.82 40.08 69.93
CA ASN A 390 -23.91 40.81 69.27
C ASN A 390 -25.33 40.44 69.72
N SER A 391 -25.50 39.90 70.94
CA SER A 391 -26.81 39.58 71.51
C SER A 391 -27.37 40.64 72.46
N ASN A 392 -26.97 41.91 72.37
CA ASN A 392 -27.60 43.01 73.13
C ASN A 392 -27.60 44.32 72.31
N ASN A 393 -28.57 44.46 71.41
CA ASN A 393 -29.40 45.67 71.25
C ASN A 393 -30.27 45.52 69.99
N ASP A 394 -31.54 45.21 70.19
CA ASP A 394 -32.70 46.05 69.82
C ASP A 394 -32.55 46.89 68.53
N SER A 395 -33.46 46.92 67.56
CA SER A 395 -34.91 46.72 67.62
C SER A 395 -35.50 47.04 66.22
N ILE A 396 -36.58 46.32 65.83
CA ILE A 396 -37.72 46.79 64.98
C ILE A 396 -37.35 47.08 63.49
N ALA A 397 -38.02 46.68 62.41
CA ALA A 397 -39.38 46.25 62.00
C ALA A 397 -39.15 45.62 60.59
N THR A 398 -39.94 44.77 59.94
CA THR A 398 -41.40 44.70 59.76
C THR A 398 -41.70 43.49 58.85
N ALA A 399 -42.81 42.80 59.13
CA ALA A 399 -43.77 42.21 58.19
C ALA A 399 -43.30 41.20 57.11
N ALA A 400 -43.37 39.91 57.48
CA ALA A 400 -44.23 38.82 56.96
C ALA A 400 -44.62 38.67 55.46
N PRO A 401 -44.85 37.42 54.99
CA PRO A 401 -44.82 36.94 53.59
C PRO A 401 -46.24 36.59 53.07
N PRO A 402 -46.49 35.88 51.91
CA PRO A 402 -46.34 34.40 51.87
C PRO A 402 -46.24 33.67 50.49
N SER A 403 -45.45 32.59 50.48
CA SER A 403 -45.85 31.20 50.16
C SER A 403 -45.83 30.55 48.76
N LYS A 404 -45.53 29.24 48.84
CA LYS A 404 -45.91 28.06 48.02
C LYS A 404 -44.97 27.72 46.86
N SER A 405 -44.09 26.74 47.06
CA SER A 405 -44.30 25.29 46.87
C SER A 405 -44.44 24.89 45.40
N ARG A 406 -43.60 23.97 44.91
CA ARG A 406 -43.90 22.54 44.80
C ARG A 406 -42.84 21.84 43.94
N ALA A 407 -42.45 20.66 44.38
CA ALA A 407 -41.61 19.70 43.70
C ALA A 407 -42.23 19.21 42.37
N SER A 408 -41.38 18.79 41.43
CA SER A 408 -41.17 17.36 41.06
C SER A 408 -40.75 17.19 39.59
N SER A 409 -39.80 16.27 39.40
CA SER A 409 -39.65 15.33 38.28
C SER A 409 -39.65 15.87 36.83
N ARG A 410 -38.59 15.54 36.06
CA ARG A 410 -38.68 14.48 35.05
C ARG A 410 -37.33 14.14 34.45
N ALA A 411 -37.09 12.85 34.36
CA ALA A 411 -36.07 12.22 33.54
C ALA A 411 -36.37 12.33 32.03
N SER A 412 -35.29 12.19 31.25
CA SER A 412 -35.17 11.38 30.03
C SER A 412 -34.65 12.13 28.79
N SER A 413 -33.75 11.41 28.12
CA SER A 413 -33.54 11.40 26.67
C SER A 413 -32.73 12.55 26.07
N ARG A 414 -31.53 12.25 25.55
CA ARG A 414 -31.41 11.78 24.15
C ARG A 414 -29.99 11.33 23.80
N LYS A 415 -29.88 10.10 23.30
CA LYS A 415 -28.84 9.66 22.36
C LYS A 415 -28.98 10.45 21.05
N GLY A 416 -27.85 10.70 20.40
CA GLY A 416 -27.72 11.05 18.99
C GLY A 416 -26.36 10.57 18.53
#